data_AF-A0A0W0CRK2-F1
#
_entry.id   AF-A0A0W0CRK2-F1
#
_cell.length_a   1.000
_cell.length_b   1.000
_cell.length_c   1.000
_cell.angle_alpha   90.00
_cell.angle_beta   90.00
_cell.angle_gamma   90.00
#
_symmetry.space_group_name_H-M   'P 1'
#
loop_
_entity.id
_entity.type
_entity.pdbx_description
1 polymer ?
#
loop_
_entity_poly.entity_id
_entity_poly.type
_entity_poly.pdbx_seq_one_letter_code
_entity_poly.pdbx_strand_id
1 'polypeptide(L)'
;MSFLKNLLFGGVKTSEDPTGITDSGSGNAKASQDVNEPIVEGRFTPRTLSKFNGHDDEKIFIAIRGKVYDCTAGRQFYGPSGPYSNFAGHDASRGLALNSFEMAVVPDWDKPMDDLKDLTPQQIDSLNEWEQHFANKYPVVGTLEAEPGVNV
;
A
#
# COMPACT_ATOMS: atom_id res chain seq x y z
N MET A 1 -20.65 -34.63 31.47
CA MET A 1 -20.30 -33.48 32.31
C MET A 1 -19.67 -32.43 31.42
N SER A 2 -20.48 -31.42 31.06
CA SER A 2 -19.98 -30.09 30.67
C SER A 2 -19.10 -29.55 31.80
N PHE A 3 -18.20 -28.58 31.54
CA PHE A 3 -18.18 -27.30 32.25
C PHE A 3 -16.89 -26.49 31.98
N LEU A 4 -17.09 -25.38 31.25
CA LEU A 4 -16.38 -24.08 31.30
C LEU A 4 -14.94 -23.98 30.76
N LYS A 5 -14.51 -22.90 30.10
CA LYS A 5 -15.14 -21.73 29.43
C LYS A 5 -13.99 -20.84 28.95
N ASN A 6 -14.18 -20.21 27.79
CA ASN A 6 -13.65 -18.94 27.30
C ASN A 6 -12.51 -18.24 28.08
N LEU A 7 -11.41 -17.99 27.35
CA LEU A 7 -10.56 -16.80 27.48
C LEU A 7 -10.84 -15.95 26.22
N LEU A 8 -11.83 -15.05 26.27
CA LEU A 8 -11.68 -13.62 26.56
C LEU A 8 -10.86 -12.84 25.50
N PHE A 9 -11.63 -12.27 24.57
CA PHE A 9 -11.52 -10.91 24.03
C PHE A 9 -10.13 -10.33 23.76
N GLY A 10 -9.81 -10.25 22.47
CA GLY A 10 -8.95 -9.22 21.89
C GLY A 10 -9.41 -9.00 20.47
N GLY A 11 -10.44 -8.18 20.28
CA GLY A 11 -10.79 -7.69 18.94
C GLY A 11 -9.63 -6.87 18.43
N VAL A 12 -8.78 -7.48 17.60
CA VAL A 12 -7.74 -6.75 16.88
C VAL A 12 -8.48 -5.85 15.91
N LYS A 13 -8.56 -4.56 16.23
CA LYS A 13 -8.79 -3.54 15.22
C LYS A 13 -7.53 -3.56 14.35
N THR A 14 -7.55 -4.36 13.30
CA THR A 14 -6.47 -4.40 12.29
C THR A 14 -6.61 -3.17 11.40
N SER A 15 -6.45 -1.98 11.97
CA SER A 15 -6.31 -0.72 11.22
C SER A 15 -5.02 0.00 11.60
N GLU A 16 -4.24 -0.56 12.52
CA GLU A 16 -2.91 -0.05 12.83
C GLU A 16 -1.95 -0.56 11.78
N ASP A 17 -1.35 0.38 11.05
CA ASP A 17 -0.23 0.08 10.17
C ASP A 17 0.93 -0.51 11.00
N PRO A 18 1.31 -1.79 10.79
CA PRO A 18 2.45 -2.42 11.45
C PRO A 18 3.79 -1.74 11.10
N THR A 19 3.81 -0.76 10.19
CA THR A 19 4.98 0.08 9.94
C THR A 19 5.38 0.99 11.11
N GLY A 20 4.59 1.04 12.19
CA GLY A 20 5.08 1.41 13.53
C GLY A 20 5.71 2.79 13.67
N ILE A 21 5.35 3.77 12.83
CA ILE A 21 5.66 5.18 13.08
C ILE A 21 4.45 5.78 13.77
N THR A 22 4.33 5.50 15.06
CA THR A 22 3.40 6.21 15.93
C THR A 22 3.97 7.59 16.24
N ASP A 23 3.13 8.62 16.13
CA ASP A 23 3.46 9.99 16.51
C ASP A 23 3.72 10.06 18.02
N SER A 24 4.95 9.79 18.46
CA SER A 24 5.47 10.09 19.80
C SER A 24 6.98 9.82 19.91
N GLY A 25 7.78 10.90 19.86
CA GLY A 25 9.01 11.03 20.65
C GLY A 25 10.33 10.47 20.10
N SER A 26 11.12 11.37 19.49
CA SER A 26 12.59 11.47 19.59
C SER A 26 13.43 10.19 19.43
N GLY A 27 13.76 9.86 18.16
CA GLY A 27 14.87 8.98 17.80
C GLY A 27 15.58 9.54 16.57
N ASN A 28 16.78 10.07 16.76
CA ASN A 28 17.62 10.72 15.76
C ASN A 28 18.04 9.75 14.65
N ALA A 29 17.24 9.64 13.58
CA ALA A 29 17.66 9.10 12.30
C ALA A 29 17.85 10.28 11.35
N LYS A 30 19.11 10.54 11.01
CA LYS A 30 19.53 11.57 10.07
C LYS A 30 19.06 11.15 8.67
N ALA A 31 17.78 11.38 8.38
CA ALA A 31 17.22 11.27 7.05
C ALA A 31 17.89 12.34 6.18
N SER A 32 18.58 11.89 5.16
CA SER A 32 19.19 12.72 4.13
C SER A 32 18.09 13.57 3.48
N GLN A 33 18.00 14.82 3.92
CA GLN A 33 17.27 15.85 3.20
C GLN A 33 18.09 16.24 1.97
N ASP A 34 17.75 15.69 0.82
CA ASP A 34 17.97 16.35 -0.47
C ASP A 34 17.08 15.70 -1.53
N VAL A 35 15.94 16.31 -1.85
CA VAL A 35 15.66 16.89 -3.17
C VAL A 35 14.30 17.58 -3.13
N ASN A 36 14.33 18.91 -3.21
CA ASN A 36 13.18 19.75 -3.53
C ASN A 36 12.97 19.74 -5.05
N GLU A 37 12.83 18.54 -5.63
CA GLU A 37 12.42 18.39 -7.02
C GLU A 37 10.90 18.53 -7.07
N PRO A 38 10.35 19.35 -7.98
CA PRO A 38 8.90 19.38 -8.18
C PRO A 38 8.48 17.96 -8.54
N ILE A 39 7.61 17.38 -7.71
CA ILE A 39 6.99 16.08 -7.99
C ILE A 39 6.20 16.28 -9.29
N VAL A 40 6.78 15.87 -10.41
CA VAL A 40 6.06 15.81 -11.68
C VAL A 40 5.11 14.64 -11.51
N GLU A 41 3.84 14.95 -11.22
CA GLU A 41 2.78 13.94 -11.14
C GLU A 41 2.77 13.13 -12.44
N GLY A 42 3.29 11.90 -12.36
CA GLY A 42 3.47 11.00 -13.49
C GLY A 42 2.20 10.20 -13.75
N ARG A 43 1.96 9.83 -15.00
CA ARG A 43 0.98 8.79 -15.32
C ARG A 43 1.68 7.45 -15.36
N PHE A 44 1.20 6.50 -14.58
CA PHE A 44 1.72 5.14 -14.50
C PHE A 44 0.68 4.16 -15.03
N THR A 45 1.12 3.17 -15.80
CA THR A 45 0.38 1.93 -16.04
C THR A 45 0.86 0.84 -15.08
N PRO A 46 0.09 -0.24 -14.84
CA PRO A 46 0.53 -1.35 -13.99
C PRO A 46 1.91 -1.89 -14.38
N ARG A 47 2.19 -1.99 -15.69
CA ARG A 47 3.49 -2.40 -16.22
C ARG A 47 4.63 -1.44 -15.88
N THR A 48 4.38 -0.13 -15.92
CA THR A 48 5.41 0.84 -15.55
C THR A 48 5.60 0.91 -14.04
N LEU A 49 4.51 0.78 -13.28
CA LEU A 49 4.51 0.80 -11.82
C LEU A 49 5.30 -0.38 -11.27
N SER A 50 5.18 -1.57 -11.86
CA SER A 50 5.85 -2.80 -11.40
C SER A 50 7.37 -2.72 -11.37
N LYS A 51 7.97 -1.75 -12.08
CA LYS A 51 9.42 -1.48 -12.06
C LYS A 51 9.87 -0.79 -10.77
N PHE A 52 8.99 -0.07 -10.11
CA PHE A 52 9.27 0.68 -8.87
C PHE A 52 8.97 -0.19 -7.65
N ASN A 53 9.60 -1.36 -7.59
CA ASN A 53 9.41 -2.39 -6.56
C ASN A 53 10.53 -2.42 -5.51
N GLY A 54 11.50 -1.50 -5.60
CA GLY A 54 12.66 -1.49 -4.73
C GLY A 54 13.75 -2.51 -5.10
N HIS A 55 13.56 -3.31 -6.16
CA HIS A 55 14.55 -4.24 -6.72
C HIS A 55 15.06 -3.77 -8.09
N ASP A 56 14.16 -3.57 -9.05
CA ASP A 56 14.50 -3.13 -10.41
C ASP A 56 14.85 -1.63 -10.45
N ASP A 57 14.15 -0.84 -9.64
CA ASP A 57 14.47 0.54 -9.28
C ASP A 57 14.63 0.61 -7.75
N GLU A 58 15.46 1.53 -7.24
CA GLU A 58 15.61 1.73 -5.79
C GLU A 58 14.33 2.30 -5.16
N LYS A 59 13.55 3.03 -5.94
CA LYS A 59 12.27 3.62 -5.55
C LYS A 59 11.19 2.54 -5.39
N ILE A 60 10.27 2.82 -4.47
CA ILE A 60 9.14 1.93 -4.15
C ILE A 60 7.86 2.74 -4.30
N PHE A 61 7.10 2.45 -5.35
CA PHE A 61 5.81 3.09 -5.58
C PHE A 61 4.67 2.11 -5.34
N ILE A 62 3.60 2.58 -4.71
CA ILE A 62 2.41 1.78 -4.40
C ILE A 62 1.19 2.56 -4.86
N ALA A 63 0.29 1.91 -5.60
CA ALA A 63 -0.97 2.52 -6.00
C ALA A 63 -2.10 2.16 -5.03
N ILE A 64 -2.92 3.16 -4.69
CA ILE A 64 -4.14 3.01 -3.90
C ILE A 64 -5.22 3.88 -4.54
N ARG A 65 -6.31 3.25 -4.98
CA ARG A 65 -7.45 3.88 -5.67
C ARG A 65 -7.05 4.79 -6.82
N GLY A 66 -6.10 4.32 -7.63
CA GLY A 66 -5.62 5.08 -8.79
C GLY A 66 -4.64 6.22 -8.46
N LYS A 67 -4.28 6.44 -7.19
CA LYS A 67 -3.19 7.37 -6.80
C LYS A 67 -1.92 6.59 -6.51
N VAL A 68 -0.79 7.08 -6.98
CA VAL A 68 0.52 6.46 -6.78
C VAL A 68 1.29 7.23 -5.70
N TYR A 69 1.72 6.52 -4.67
CA TYR A 69 2.45 7.06 -3.52
C TYR A 69 3.90 6.61 -3.55
N ASP A 70 4.82 7.52 -3.24
CA ASP A 70 6.24 7.19 -3.04
C ASP A 70 6.48 6.67 -1.63
N CYS A 71 6.61 5.35 -1.53
CA CYS A 71 6.83 4.61 -0.30
C CYS A 71 8.31 4.27 -0.09
N THR A 72 9.24 4.92 -0.80
CA THR A 72 10.69 4.66 -0.71
C THR A 72 11.22 4.90 0.71
N ALA A 73 10.70 5.90 1.43
CA ALA A 73 11.01 6.12 2.85
C ALA A 73 10.62 4.93 3.75
N GLY A 74 9.62 4.14 3.33
CA GLY A 74 9.15 2.92 3.99
C GLY A 74 9.87 1.64 3.55
N ARG A 75 11.08 1.72 2.97
CA ARG A 75 11.82 0.57 2.42
C ARG A 75 12.00 -0.62 3.35
N GLN A 76 12.07 -0.40 4.66
CA GLN A 76 12.13 -1.50 5.65
C GLN A 76 10.87 -2.40 5.61
N PHE A 77 9.74 -1.88 5.13
CA PHE A 77 8.45 -2.56 5.07
C PHE A 77 8.12 -3.06 3.67
N TYR A 78 8.30 -2.20 2.66
CA TYR A 78 7.93 -2.48 1.27
C TYR A 78 9.11 -2.88 0.38
N GLY A 79 10.35 -2.74 0.86
CA GLY A 79 11.51 -3.15 0.09
C GLY A 79 11.58 -4.67 -0.07
N PRO A 80 12.52 -5.20 -0.89
CA PRO A 80 12.56 -6.62 -1.26
C PRO A 80 12.65 -7.63 -0.11
N SER A 81 13.07 -7.19 1.08
CA SER A 81 13.16 -8.02 2.29
C SER A 81 12.13 -7.67 3.36
N GLY A 82 11.23 -6.74 3.06
CA GLY A 82 10.20 -6.26 3.98
C GLY A 82 8.95 -7.16 3.95
N PRO A 83 8.17 -7.16 5.05
CA PRO A 83 6.95 -7.97 5.18
C PRO A 83 5.84 -7.61 4.18
N TYR A 84 5.86 -6.40 3.60
CA TYR A 84 4.86 -5.90 2.66
C TYR A 84 5.44 -5.67 1.26
N SER A 85 6.53 -6.38 0.93
CA SER A 85 7.16 -6.37 -0.40
C SER A 85 6.18 -6.69 -1.54
N ASN A 86 5.14 -7.49 -1.28
CA ASN A 86 4.13 -7.86 -2.26
C ASN A 86 3.36 -6.66 -2.86
N PHE A 87 3.31 -5.52 -2.15
CA PHE A 87 2.63 -4.32 -2.64
C PHE A 87 3.55 -3.40 -3.45
N ALA A 88 4.87 -3.59 -3.38
CA ALA A 88 5.82 -2.72 -4.04
C ALA A 88 5.70 -2.85 -5.57
N GLY A 89 5.38 -1.75 -6.23
CA GLY A 89 5.15 -1.69 -7.67
C GLY A 89 3.75 -2.13 -8.11
N HIS A 90 2.80 -2.30 -7.20
CA HIS A 90 1.45 -2.80 -7.52
C HIS A 90 0.33 -1.88 -7.02
N ASP A 91 -0.88 -2.16 -7.50
CA ASP A 91 -2.11 -1.64 -6.92
C ASP A 91 -2.48 -2.47 -5.68
N ALA A 92 -2.36 -1.85 -4.51
CA ALA A 92 -2.63 -2.46 -3.22
C ALA A 92 -4.09 -2.29 -2.77
N SER A 93 -4.95 -1.63 -3.56
CA SER A 93 -6.31 -1.24 -3.15
C SER A 93 -7.13 -2.40 -2.59
N ARG A 94 -7.17 -3.53 -3.29
CA ARG A 94 -7.93 -4.70 -2.83
C ARG A 94 -7.32 -5.34 -1.59
N GLY A 95 -6.00 -5.47 -1.54
CA GLY A 95 -5.31 -6.00 -0.35
C GLY A 95 -5.63 -5.16 0.89
N LEU A 96 -5.57 -3.84 0.77
CA LEU A 96 -5.91 -2.91 1.86
C LEU A 96 -7.39 -2.96 2.24
N ALA A 97 -8.30 -3.03 1.26
CA ALA A 97 -9.73 -3.15 1.52
C ALA A 97 -10.08 -4.45 2.28
N LEU A 98 -9.38 -5.55 1.96
CA LEU A 98 -9.58 -6.85 2.59
C LEU A 98 -8.75 -7.04 3.86
N ASN A 99 -7.89 -6.08 4.22
CA ASN A 99 -6.84 -6.23 5.24
C ASN A 99 -6.00 -7.50 5.05
N SER A 100 -5.67 -7.82 3.78
CA SER A 100 -4.90 -8.98 3.38
C SER A 100 -3.63 -8.57 2.65
N PHE A 101 -2.51 -9.20 3.01
CA PHE A 101 -1.18 -8.96 2.44
C PHE A 101 -0.71 -10.12 1.54
N GLU A 102 -1.64 -11.02 1.19
CA GLU A 102 -1.36 -12.16 0.34
C GLU A 102 -1.15 -11.72 -1.12
N MET A 103 -0.29 -12.41 -1.86
CA MET A 103 -0.10 -12.12 -3.29
C MET A 103 -1.37 -12.36 -4.11
N ALA A 104 -2.28 -13.23 -3.65
CA ALA A 104 -3.53 -13.54 -4.35
C ALA A 104 -4.49 -12.34 -4.45
N VAL A 105 -4.35 -11.34 -3.58
CA VAL A 105 -5.18 -10.12 -3.58
C VAL A 105 -4.51 -8.94 -4.29
N VAL A 106 -3.30 -9.15 -4.83
CA VAL A 106 -2.56 -8.16 -5.60
C VAL A 106 -2.62 -8.55 -7.07
N PRO A 107 -3.25 -7.75 -7.94
CA PRO A 107 -3.31 -8.07 -9.36
C PRO A 107 -1.91 -7.97 -10.01
N ASP A 108 -1.59 -8.95 -10.85
CA ASP A 108 -0.44 -8.88 -11.74
C ASP A 108 -0.58 -7.73 -12.73
N TRP A 109 0.55 -7.21 -13.23
CA TRP A 109 0.56 -6.06 -14.13
C TRP A 109 -0.14 -6.31 -15.47
N ASP A 110 -0.33 -7.56 -15.87
CA ASP A 110 -0.97 -7.96 -17.14
C ASP A 110 -2.48 -8.21 -17.01
N LYS A 111 -3.04 -8.05 -15.80
CA LYS A 111 -4.47 -8.24 -15.53
C LYS A 111 -5.26 -6.95 -15.70
N PRO A 112 -6.58 -7.05 -15.95
CA PRO A 112 -7.46 -5.89 -15.90
C PRO A 112 -7.32 -5.16 -14.57
N MET A 113 -7.42 -3.84 -14.59
CA MET A 113 -7.49 -3.06 -13.36
C MET A 113 -8.71 -3.46 -12.54
N ASP A 114 -8.52 -3.48 -11.23
CA ASP A 114 -9.58 -3.79 -10.31
C ASP A 114 -10.55 -2.62 -10.15
N ASP A 115 -11.84 -2.87 -10.42
CA ASP A 115 -12.87 -1.83 -10.30
C ASP A 115 -13.42 -1.67 -8.88
N LEU A 116 -13.06 -2.57 -7.96
CA LEU A 116 -13.42 -2.55 -6.53
C LEU A 116 -14.94 -2.46 -6.25
N LYS A 117 -15.79 -2.79 -7.24
CA LYS A 117 -17.25 -2.64 -7.10
C LYS A 117 -17.89 -3.71 -6.25
N ASP A 118 -17.20 -4.82 -6.05
CA ASP A 118 -17.64 -5.97 -5.26
C ASP A 118 -17.35 -5.82 -3.75
N LEU A 119 -16.68 -4.74 -3.35
CA LEU A 119 -16.36 -4.48 -1.95
C LEU A 119 -17.61 -4.21 -1.11
N THR A 120 -17.62 -4.77 0.11
CA THR A 120 -18.63 -4.46 1.12
C THR A 120 -18.41 -3.07 1.71
N PRO A 121 -19.43 -2.46 2.34
CA PRO A 121 -19.27 -1.16 3.01
C PRO A 121 -18.12 -1.15 4.02
N GLN A 122 -17.94 -2.24 4.77
CA GLN A 122 -16.86 -2.36 5.75
C GLN A 122 -15.47 -2.40 5.08
N GLN A 123 -15.35 -3.05 3.93
CA GLN A 123 -14.09 -3.10 3.17
C GLN A 123 -13.77 -1.75 2.53
N ILE A 124 -14.81 -1.02 2.08
CA ILE A 124 -14.67 0.35 1.59
C ILE A 124 -14.19 1.27 2.72
N ASP A 125 -14.75 1.15 3.93
CA ASP A 125 -14.32 1.92 5.09
C ASP A 125 -12.85 1.64 5.44
N SER A 126 -12.43 0.37 5.48
CA SER A 126 -11.02 0.00 5.66
C SER A 126 -10.12 0.61 4.57
N LEU A 127 -10.54 0.55 3.31
CA LEU A 127 -9.77 1.15 2.22
C LEU A 127 -9.65 2.67 2.35
N ASN A 128 -10.70 3.36 2.79
CA ASN A 128 -10.67 4.81 3.03
C ASN A 128 -9.70 5.17 4.16
N GLU A 129 -9.70 4.41 5.25
CA GLU A 129 -8.76 4.61 6.37
C GLU A 129 -7.31 4.43 5.91
N TRP A 130 -7.03 3.38 5.13
CA TRP A 130 -5.70 3.13 4.56
C TRP A 130 -5.28 4.21 3.56
N GLU A 131 -6.17 4.63 2.66
CA GLU A 131 -5.88 5.72 1.71
C GLU A 131 -5.48 7.00 2.47
N GLN A 132 -6.22 7.35 3.52
CA GLN A 132 -5.93 8.52 4.34
C GLN A 132 -4.59 8.38 5.09
N HIS A 133 -4.31 7.20 5.64
CA HIS A 133 -3.04 6.92 6.29
C HIS A 133 -1.85 7.11 5.33
N PHE A 134 -1.93 6.55 4.12
CA PHE A 134 -0.89 6.72 3.10
C PHE A 134 -0.74 8.17 2.65
N ALA A 135 -1.85 8.89 2.43
CA ALA A 135 -1.82 10.30 2.04
C ALA A 135 -1.18 11.21 3.09
N ASN A 136 -1.29 10.87 4.38
CA ASN A 136 -0.61 11.62 5.44
C ASN A 136 0.88 11.30 5.56
N LYS A 137 1.31 10.12 5.12
CA LYS A 137 2.66 9.58 5.36
C LYS A 137 3.59 9.69 4.16
N TYR A 138 3.05 9.54 2.95
CA TYR A 138 3.81 9.45 1.72
C TYR A 138 3.33 10.49 0.70
N PRO A 139 4.25 11.10 -0.07
CA PRO A 139 3.85 12.02 -1.12
C PRO A 139 3.20 11.25 -2.29
N VAL A 140 2.17 11.86 -2.88
CA VAL A 140 1.59 11.38 -4.13
C VAL A 140 2.50 11.81 -5.27
N VAL A 141 2.89 10.86 -6.12
CA VAL A 141 3.78 11.09 -7.27
C VAL A 141 3.09 10.91 -8.62
N GLY A 142 1.81 10.57 -8.63
CA GLY A 142 1.08 10.40 -9.87
C GLY A 142 -0.23 9.62 -9.75
N THR A 143 -0.72 9.18 -10.91
CA THR A 143 -1.94 8.37 -11.04
C THR A 143 -1.66 7.04 -11.74
N LEU A 144 -2.42 6.02 -11.37
CA LEU A 144 -2.43 4.72 -12.02
C LEU A 144 -3.59 4.67 -13.02
N GLU A 145 -3.28 4.43 -14.29
CA GLU A 145 -4.23 4.33 -15.38
C GLU A 145 -4.06 2.99 -16.11
N ALA A 146 -5.17 2.46 -16.65
CA ALA A 146 -5.14 1.23 -17.43
C ALA A 146 -4.37 1.44 -18.74
N GLU A 147 -3.48 0.49 -19.09
CA GLU A 147 -2.88 0.48 -20.42
C GLU A 147 -3.92 0.04 -21.46
N PRO A 148 -4.21 0.87 -22.49
CA PRO A 148 -5.22 0.54 -23.50
C PRO A 148 -4.91 -0.80 -24.19
N GLY A 149 -5.88 -1.72 -24.16
CA GLY A 149 -5.75 -3.04 -24.79
C GLY A 149 -5.03 -4.10 -23.95
N VAL A 150 -4.56 -3.77 -22.74
CA VAL A 150 -3.96 -4.73 -21.79
C VAL A 150 -4.75 -4.79 -20.49
N ASN A 151 -4.96 -3.65 -19.82
CA ASN A 151 -5.57 -3.59 -18.49
C ASN A 151 -7.03 -3.10 -18.51
N VAL A 152 -7.69 -3.16 -19.67
CA VAL A 152 -9.07 -2.69 -19.92
C VAL A 152 -10.13 -3.74 -19.60
#